data_AF-A0A286T5B9-F1
#
_entry.id   AF-A0A286T5B9-F1
#
_cell.length_a   1.000
_cell.length_b   1.000
_cell.length_c   1.000
_cell.angle_alpha   90.00
_cell.angle_beta   90.00
_cell.angle_gamma   90.00
#
_symmetry.space_group_name_H-M   'P 1'
#
loop_
_entity.id
_entity.type
_entity.pdbx_description
1 polymer ?
#
loop_
_entity_poly.entity_id
_entity_poly.type
_entity_poly.pdbx_seq_one_letter_code
_entity_poly.pdbx_strand_id
1 'polypeptide(L)' 'MKVGDNVLISPDLTHQTDWVKGKVIDVEQNQFVGVVISAETSDGDIFFGYEDLFKAAEVCMH' A
#
# COMPACT_ATOMS: atom_id res chain seq x y z
N MET A 1 7.32 -4.64 3.35
CA MET A 1 6.20 -4.17 4.21
C MET A 1 5.54 -5.36 4.88
N LYS A 2 4.83 -5.19 6.00
CA LYS A 2 4.03 -6.26 6.64
C LYS A 2 2.60 -5.80 6.93
N VAL A 3 1.70 -6.77 7.11
CA VAL A 3 0.33 -6.51 7.57
C VAL A 3 0.36 -5.68 8.85
N GLY A 4 -0.42 -4.60 8.86
CA GLY A 4 -0.48 -3.62 9.93
C GLY A 4 0.41 -2.39 9.76
N ASP A 5 1.36 -2.38 8.82
CA ASP A 5 2.15 -1.19 8.51
C ASP A 5 1.29 -0.11 7.83
N ASN A 6 1.60 1.15 8.11
CA ASN A 6 1.02 2.29 7.38
C ASN A 6 1.84 2.54 6.11
N VAL A 7 1.14 2.68 5.00
CA VAL A 7 1.70 2.87 3.68
C VAL A 7 1.03 4.04 2.96
N LEU A 8 1.73 4.57 1.97
CA LEU A 8 1.22 5.52 1.02
C LEU A 8 0.96 4.77 -0.29
N ILE A 9 -0.27 4.83 -0.77
CA ILE A 9 -0.74 4.19 -2.00
C ILE A 9 -0.56 5.19 -3.15
N SER A 10 0.02 4.73 -4.26
CA SER A 10 0.30 5.58 -5.41
C SER A 10 -0.96 6.24 -5.97
N PRO A 11 -0.91 7.54 -6.33
CA PRO A 11 -2.00 8.22 -7.04
C PRO A 11 -2.40 7.51 -8.35
N ASP A 12 -1.46 6.80 -8.98
CA ASP A 12 -1.71 6.02 -10.20
C ASP A 12 -2.68 4.86 -9.94
N LEU A 13 -2.62 4.26 -8.73
CA LEU A 13 -3.49 3.16 -8.32
C LEU A 13 -4.83 3.65 -7.78
N THR A 14 -4.82 4.78 -7.06
CA THR A 14 -6.04 5.36 -6.46
C THR A 14 -6.80 6.29 -7.41
N HIS A 15 -6.21 6.60 -8.57
CA HIS A 15 -6.68 7.62 -9.52
C HIS A 15 -6.86 9.00 -8.87
N GLN A 16 -6.07 9.28 -7.83
CA GLN A 16 -6.04 10.56 -7.14
C GLN A 16 -4.85 11.40 -7.60
N THR A 17 -4.80 12.66 -7.17
CA THR A 17 -3.68 13.56 -7.45
C THR A 17 -2.50 13.32 -6.50
N ASP A 18 -2.81 12.91 -5.27
CA ASP A 18 -1.85 12.77 -4.17
C ASP A 18 -1.76 11.33 -3.69
N TRP A 19 -0.68 11.03 -2.97
CA TRP A 19 -0.48 9.76 -2.30
C TRP A 19 -1.50 9.58 -1.17
N VAL A 20 -2.21 8.46 -1.18
CA VAL A 20 -3.28 8.20 -0.22
C VAL A 20 -2.73 7.34 0.90
N LYS A 21 -3.04 7.69 2.16
CA LYS A 21 -2.65 6.85 3.30
C LYS A 21 -3.54 5.62 3.36
N GLY A 22 -2.91 4.47 3.50
CA GLY A 22 -3.56 3.20 3.73
C GLY A 22 -2.82 2.37 4.78
N LYS A 23 -3.48 1.33 5.24
CA LYS A 23 -2.93 0.33 6.15
C LYS A 23 -2.87 -0.99 5.43
N VAL A 24 -1.71 -1.65 5.46
CA VAL A 24 -1.55 -2.97 4.84
C VAL A 24 -2.43 -3.96 5.58
N ILE A 25 -3.34 -4.62 4.86
CA ILE A 25 -4.22 -5.66 5.37
C ILE A 25 -3.78 -7.05 4.92
N ASP A 26 -3.07 -7.15 3.80
CA ASP A 26 -2.56 -8.42 3.28
C ASP A 26 -1.26 -8.22 2.48
N VAL A 27 -0.40 -9.24 2.49
CA VAL A 27 0.84 -9.29 1.72
C VAL A 27 0.96 -10.68 1.10
N GLU A 28 0.75 -10.76 -0.20
CA GLU A 28 0.80 -12.00 -0.96
C GLU A 28 2.14 -12.11 -1.72
N GLN A 29 2.76 -13.29 -1.69
CA GLN A 29 3.88 -13.63 -2.56
C GLN A 29 3.39 -14.45 -3.74
N ASN A 30 3.22 -13.82 -4.89
CA ASN A 30 2.81 -14.50 -6.10
C ASN A 30 4.04 -14.89 -6.95
N GLN A 31 4.12 -16.15 -7.35
CA GLN A 31 5.24 -16.74 -8.09
C GLN A 31 5.48 -16.13 -9.48
N PHE A 32 4.47 -15.46 -10.06
CA PHE A 32 4.55 -14.87 -11.40
C PHE A 32 4.91 -13.39 -11.40
N VAL A 33 4.43 -12.64 -10.40
CA VAL A 33 4.51 -11.17 -10.40
C VAL A 33 5.26 -10.61 -9.19
N GLY A 34 5.69 -11.47 -8.26
CA GLY A 34 6.39 -11.06 -7.04
C GLY A 34 5.43 -10.70 -5.91
N VAL A 35 5.80 -9.70 -5.11
CA VAL A 35 5.07 -9.30 -3.91
C VAL A 35 3.90 -8.39 -4.29
N VAL A 36 2.70 -8.78 -3.88
CA VAL A 36 1.47 -7.99 -4.01
C VAL A 36 1.04 -7.52 -2.62
N ILE A 37 0.83 -6.22 -2.48
CA ILE A 37 0.40 -5.58 -1.24
C ILE A 37 -1.07 -5.22 -1.40
N SER A 38 -1.88 -5.53 -0.38
CA SER A 38 -3.24 -5.02 -0.24
C SER A 38 -3.31 -4.05 0.93
N ALA A 39 -3.81 -2.83 0.69
CA ALA A 39 -3.95 -1.80 1.69
C ALA A 39 -5.36 -1.21 1.71
N GLU A 40 -5.88 -0.99 2.91
CA GLU A 40 -7.18 -0.35 3.16
C GLU A 40 -6.97 1.13 3.52
N THR A 41 -7.73 2.02 2.90
CA THR A 41 -7.74 3.45 3.19
C THR A 41 -8.66 3.77 4.38
N SER A 42 -8.56 4.98 4.92
CA SER A 42 -9.44 5.41 6.03
C SER A 42 -10.92 5.49 5.64
N ASP A 43 -11.21 5.62 4.34
CA ASP A 43 -12.57 5.65 3.79
C ASP A 43 -13.18 4.25 3.60
N GLY A 44 -12.38 3.19 3.82
CA GLY A 44 -12.80 1.79 3.66
C GLY A 44 -12.55 1.23 2.26
N ASP A 45 -11.93 1.99 1.35
CA ASP A 45 -11.53 1.49 0.04
C ASP A 45 -10.28 0.62 0.15
N ILE A 46 -10.30 -0.53 -0.52
CA ILE A 46 -9.20 -1.49 -0.55
C ILE A 46 -8.52 -1.43 -1.92
N PHE A 47 -7.21 -1.17 -1.91
CA PHE A 47 -6.37 -1.17 -3.11
C PHE A 47 -5.34 -2.29 -3.02
N PHE A 48 -5.12 -3.00 -4.12
CA PHE A 48 -4.11 -4.05 -4.22
C PHE A 48 -3.23 -3.85 -5.46
N GLY A 49 -1.94 -4.11 -5.33
CA GLY A 49 -0.99 -3.92 -6.43
C GLY A 49 0.42 -4.38 -6.06
N TYR A 50 1.36 -4.19 -6.99
CA TYR A 50 2.77 -4.51 -6.74
C TYR A 50 3.37 -3.63 -5.65
N GLU A 51 4.34 -4.17 -4.91
CA GLU A 51 5.11 -3.45 -3.89
C GLU A 51 5.55 -2.05 -4.34
N ASP A 52 5.99 -1.87 -5.59
CA ASP A 52 6.43 -0.58 -6.15
C ASP A 52 5.36 0.52 -6.16
N LEU A 53 4.07 0.16 -6.13
CA LEU A 53 2.96 1.12 -6.08
C LEU A 53 2.67 1.60 -4.65
N PHE A 54 3.39 1.06 -3.66
CA PHE A 54 3.27 1.43 -2.26
C PHE A 54 4.58 2.02 -1.76
N LYS A 55 4.48 3.03 -0.91
CA LYS A 55 5.62 3.55 -0.14
C LYS A 55 5.38 3.32 1.33
N ALA A 56 6.43 2.99 2.07
CA ALA A 56 6.33 3.02 3.53
C ALA A 56 6.01 4.46 3.94
N ALA A 57 4.96 4.66 4.74
CA ALA A 57 4.78 5.95 5.39
C ALA A 57 5.89 6.02 6.45
N GLU A 58 7.02 6.65 6.11
CA GLU A 58 8.19 6.74 6.97
C GLU A 58 7.75 7.09 8.39
N VAL A 59 8.00 6.17 9.33
CA VAL A 59 8.10 6.53 10.73
C VAL A 59 9.37 7.34 10.81
N CYS A 60 9.24 8.66 10.78
CA CYS A 60 10.33 9.56 11.09
C CYS A 60 10.76 9.25 12.53
N MET A 61 11.70 8.33 12.69
CA MET A 61 12.40 8.12 13.96
C MET A 61 13.41 9.27 14.05
N HIS A 62 13.00 10.33 14.76
CA HIS A 62 13.88 11.40 15.21
C HIS A 62 14.38 11.09 16.61
#